data_AF-A0A544QR73-F1
#
_entry.id   AF-A0A544QR73-F1
#
_cell.length_a   1.000
_cell.length_b   1.000
_cell.length_c   1.000
_cell.angle_alpha   90.00
_cell.angle_beta   90.00
_cell.angle_gamma   90.00
#
_symmetry.space_group_name_H-M   'P 1'
#
loop_
_entity.id
_entity.type
_entity.pdbx_description
1 polymer ?
#
loop_
_entity_poly.entity_id
_entity_poly.type
_entity_poly.pdbx_seq_one_letter_code
_entity_poly.pdbx_strand_id
1 'polypeptide(L)'
;MGIVGKEELAQEVAAALGDWTPTQAYEQEAEFRDELHAYLDARLNAGGGKILDTGGNFVVERAYGELECDVVVSDTVGITIRRDLTAEDIDQLAGRVREYQKAYTHVAIIACGSIDDDNWEKLQNTYPNQRGLNNDPDSTPVLFLRRREPNYGKGDSAENYQQPDAEDTEGSLLQTTVSLVQRRLRRLR
;
A
#
# COMPACT_ATOMS: atom_id res chain seq x y z
N MET A 1 -10.43 -4.98 22.45
CA MET A 1 -9.60 -4.29 21.44
C MET A 1 -8.23 -4.93 21.48
N GLY A 2 -7.95 -5.88 20.58
CA GLY A 2 -6.58 -6.35 20.37
C GLY A 2 -5.81 -5.18 19.77
N ILE A 3 -4.90 -4.61 20.55
CA ILE A 3 -4.05 -3.52 20.11
C ILE A 3 -2.97 -4.19 19.25
N VAL A 4 -3.15 -4.20 17.93
CA VAL A 4 -2.00 -4.39 17.03
C VAL A 4 -1.04 -3.26 17.39
N GLY A 5 0.21 -3.62 17.70
CA GLY A 5 1.22 -2.62 18.03
C GLY A 5 1.34 -1.65 16.86
N LYS A 6 1.37 -0.33 17.10
CA LYS A 6 1.51 0.68 16.05
C LYS A 6 2.73 0.41 15.14
N GLU A 7 3.79 -0.17 15.72
CA GLU A 7 4.98 -0.62 15.00
C GLU A 7 4.74 -1.83 14.10
N GLU A 8 3.92 -2.80 14.53
CA GLU A 8 3.57 -3.98 13.73
C GLU A 8 2.71 -3.57 12.52
N LEU A 9 1.70 -2.71 12.75
CA LEU A 9 0.92 -2.11 11.67
C LEU A 9 1.82 -1.37 10.67
N ALA A 10 2.76 -0.55 11.16
CA ALA A 10 3.66 0.19 10.29
C ALA A 10 4.60 -0.72 9.48
N GLN A 11 5.05 -1.84 10.05
CA GLN A 11 5.86 -2.84 9.33
C GLN A 11 5.07 -3.50 8.21
N GLU A 12 3.80 -3.84 8.46
CA GLU A 12 2.91 -4.44 7.47
C GLU A 12 2.56 -3.47 6.36
N VAL A 13 2.25 -2.21 6.70
CA VAL A 13 2.06 -1.14 5.71
C VAL A 13 3.34 -0.94 4.91
N ALA A 14 4.52 -0.89 5.54
CA ALA A 14 5.79 -0.75 4.83
C ALA A 14 6.08 -1.93 3.89
N ALA A 15 5.75 -3.16 4.29
CA ALA A 15 5.88 -4.34 3.45
C ALA A 15 4.90 -4.28 2.26
N ALA A 16 3.64 -3.91 2.50
CA ALA A 16 2.63 -3.71 1.47
C ALA A 16 3.04 -2.64 0.46
N LEU A 17 3.47 -1.49 0.95
CA LEU A 17 3.98 -0.42 0.11
C LEU A 17 5.19 -0.88 -0.69
N GLY A 18 6.08 -1.68 -0.10
CA GLY A 18 7.29 -2.23 -0.74
C GLY A 18 7.00 -3.00 -2.04
N ASP A 19 5.96 -3.82 -2.04
CA ASP A 19 5.59 -4.66 -3.19
C ASP A 19 4.64 -3.96 -4.17
N TRP A 20 3.92 -2.93 -3.71
CA TRP A 20 3.05 -2.15 -4.57
C TRP A 20 3.85 -1.37 -5.62
N THR A 21 3.37 -1.44 -6.86
CA THR A 21 3.73 -0.49 -7.92
C THR A 21 2.47 -0.07 -8.65
N PRO A 22 2.37 1.17 -9.14
CA PRO A 22 1.24 1.57 -9.96
C PRO A 22 1.04 0.60 -11.14
N THR A 23 -0.20 0.23 -11.44
CA THR A 23 -0.51 -0.68 -12.55
C THR A 23 -0.25 -0.04 -13.91
N GLN A 24 -0.37 1.28 -13.99
CA GLN A 24 -0.13 2.06 -15.20
C GLN A 24 0.42 3.45 -14.88
N ALA A 25 0.86 4.16 -15.93
CA ALA A 25 1.24 5.55 -15.83
C ALA A 25 -0.02 6.42 -15.91
N TYR A 26 -0.52 6.87 -14.76
CA TYR A 26 -1.68 7.75 -14.73
C TYR A 26 -1.31 9.21 -15.03
N GLU A 27 -2.27 9.93 -15.59
CA GLU A 27 -2.12 11.35 -15.88
C GLU A 27 -2.37 12.22 -14.63
N GLN A 28 -3.16 11.73 -13.67
CA GLN A 28 -3.53 12.47 -12.47
C GLN A 28 -3.04 11.78 -11.19
N GLU A 29 -2.54 12.57 -10.24
CA GLU A 29 -2.13 12.09 -8.90
C GLU A 29 -3.28 11.41 -8.14
N ALA A 30 -4.52 11.87 -8.36
CA ALA A 30 -5.71 11.27 -7.77
C ALA A 30 -5.90 9.79 -8.17
N GLU A 31 -5.49 9.39 -9.38
CA GLU A 31 -5.64 8.02 -9.85
C GLU A 31 -4.63 7.08 -9.16
N PHE A 32 -3.38 7.53 -8.97
CA PHE A 32 -2.38 6.81 -8.16
C PHE A 32 -2.85 6.64 -6.72
N ARG A 33 -3.48 7.67 -6.15
CA ARG A 33 -4.03 7.62 -4.79
C ARG A 33 -5.17 6.62 -4.66
N ASP A 34 -6.11 6.66 -5.59
CA ASP A 34 -7.28 5.79 -5.59
C ASP A 34 -6.88 4.32 -5.74
N GLU A 35 -5.91 4.05 -6.62
CA GLU A 35 -5.33 2.72 -6.77
C GLU A 35 -4.60 2.27 -5.49
N LEU A 36 -3.74 3.12 -4.91
CA LEU A 36 -3.04 2.77 -3.67
C LEU A 36 -4.02 2.47 -2.53
N HIS A 37 -5.07 3.28 -2.40
CA HIS A 37 -6.12 3.09 -1.41
C HIS A 37 -6.77 1.71 -1.56
N ALA A 38 -7.22 1.37 -2.78
CA ALA A 38 -7.82 0.07 -3.06
C ALA A 38 -6.85 -1.09 -2.82
N TYR A 39 -5.57 -0.92 -3.18
CA TYR A 39 -4.54 -1.93 -2.96
C TYR A 39 -4.29 -2.19 -1.47
N LEU A 40 -4.09 -1.13 -0.67
CA LEU A 40 -3.82 -1.27 0.75
C LEU A 40 -5.03 -1.85 1.49
N ASP A 41 -6.23 -1.40 1.15
CA ASP A 41 -7.46 -1.94 1.72
C ASP A 41 -7.59 -3.44 1.43
N ALA A 42 -7.41 -3.86 0.18
CA ALA A 42 -7.48 -5.26 -0.21
C ALA A 42 -6.36 -6.09 0.43
N ARG A 43 -5.10 -5.64 0.36
CA ARG A 43 -3.94 -6.40 0.84
C ARG A 43 -3.91 -6.53 2.36
N LEU A 44 -4.19 -5.46 3.11
CA LEU A 44 -4.15 -5.49 4.57
C LEU A 44 -5.33 -6.31 5.15
N ASN A 45 -6.46 -6.36 4.44
CA ASN A 45 -7.61 -7.16 4.85
C ASN A 45 -7.66 -8.56 4.22
N ALA A 46 -6.79 -8.88 3.27
CA ALA A 46 -6.70 -10.21 2.66
C ALA A 46 -6.22 -11.26 3.67
N GLY A 47 -7.02 -12.31 3.82
CA GLY A 47 -6.73 -13.43 4.72
C GLY A 47 -7.43 -13.39 6.07
N GLY A 48 -8.45 -12.54 6.25
CA GLY A 48 -9.32 -12.55 7.42
C GLY A 48 -8.59 -12.18 8.70
N GLY A 49 -7.98 -10.99 8.72
CA GLY A 49 -7.45 -10.38 9.94
C GLY A 49 -6.36 -11.21 10.63
N LYS A 50 -5.40 -11.80 9.90
CA LYS A 50 -4.31 -12.60 10.51
C LYS A 50 -3.49 -11.87 11.57
N ILE A 51 -3.54 -10.55 11.60
CA ILE A 51 -2.79 -9.67 12.51
C ILE A 51 -3.69 -9.18 13.65
N LEU A 52 -5.01 -9.26 13.47
CA LEU A 52 -5.99 -8.92 14.50
C LEU A 52 -6.43 -10.23 15.14
N ASP A 53 -5.87 -10.56 16.31
CA ASP A 53 -6.23 -11.69 17.19
C ASP A 53 -7.72 -11.64 17.68
N THR A 54 -8.58 -10.84 17.03
CA THR A 54 -10.00 -10.70 17.33
C THR A 54 -10.87 -10.37 16.10
N GLY A 55 -10.42 -10.66 14.86
CA GLY A 55 -11.28 -10.53 13.67
C GLY A 55 -11.68 -9.10 13.31
N GLY A 56 -10.84 -8.12 13.61
CA GLY A 56 -11.01 -6.77 13.10
C GLY A 56 -10.46 -6.63 11.67
N ASN A 57 -10.90 -5.60 10.96
CA ASN A 57 -10.28 -5.14 9.71
C ASN A 57 -9.43 -3.90 9.99
N PHE A 58 -8.36 -3.69 9.22
CA PHE A 58 -7.64 -2.41 9.23
C PHE A 58 -8.47 -1.38 8.49
N VAL A 59 -8.63 -0.19 9.08
CA VAL A 59 -9.33 0.92 8.43
C VAL A 59 -8.33 1.66 7.56
N VAL A 60 -8.60 1.74 6.26
CA VAL A 60 -7.82 2.53 5.30
C VAL A 60 -8.72 3.67 4.83
N GLU A 61 -8.40 4.89 5.25
CA GLU A 61 -9.19 6.08 4.94
C GLU A 61 -8.50 6.94 3.89
N ARG A 62 -9.33 7.58 3.06
CA ARG A 62 -8.89 8.70 2.22
C ARG A 62 -9.04 9.95 3.07
N ALA A 63 -7.95 10.66 3.33
CA ALA A 63 -8.01 11.93 4.05
C ALA A 63 -7.94 13.10 3.04
N TYR A 64 -8.69 14.17 3.33
CA TYR A 64 -8.92 15.27 2.38
C TYR A 64 -8.81 16.62 3.11
N GLY A 65 -7.60 17.18 3.14
CA GLY A 65 -7.32 18.45 3.81
C GLY A 65 -5.91 18.97 3.52
N GLU A 66 -5.66 20.24 3.82
CA GLU A 66 -4.37 20.92 3.52
C GLU A 66 -3.18 20.34 4.31
N LEU A 67 -3.47 19.72 5.47
CA LEU A 67 -2.51 19.07 6.37
C LEU A 67 -2.67 17.54 6.41
N GLU A 68 -3.54 16.99 5.57
CA GLU A 68 -3.84 15.55 5.58
C GLU A 68 -3.06 14.81 4.51
N CYS A 69 -2.54 13.63 4.87
CA CYS A 69 -1.93 12.70 3.92
C CYS A 69 -2.97 12.20 2.90
N ASP A 70 -2.52 11.73 1.73
CA ASP A 70 -3.43 11.24 0.69
C ASP A 70 -4.19 9.96 1.10
N VAL A 71 -3.54 9.10 1.89
CA VAL A 71 -4.12 7.88 2.48
C VAL A 71 -3.68 7.77 3.95
N VAL A 72 -4.58 7.36 4.83
CA VAL A 72 -4.30 7.15 6.26
C VAL A 72 -4.73 5.73 6.65
N VAL A 73 -3.85 5.00 7.34
CA VAL A 73 -4.15 3.65 7.85
C VAL A 73 -4.31 3.70 9.36
N SER A 74 -5.51 3.38 9.84
CA SER A 74 -5.91 3.29 11.25
C SER A 74 -5.47 4.51 12.09
N ASP A 75 -5.63 5.72 11.54
CA ASP A 75 -5.22 7.01 12.13
C ASP A 75 -3.74 7.10 12.57
N THR A 76 -2.92 6.15 12.11
CA THR A 76 -1.61 5.88 12.70
C THR A 76 -0.48 6.08 11.69
N VAL A 77 -0.71 5.66 10.45
CA VAL A 77 0.27 5.73 9.36
C VAL A 77 -0.27 6.67 8.28
N GLY A 78 0.42 7.79 8.06
CA GLY A 78 0.10 8.74 6.99
C GLY A 78 0.91 8.45 5.74
N ILE A 79 0.25 8.37 4.58
CA ILE A 79 0.87 8.04 3.30
C ILE A 79 0.55 9.14 2.29
N THR A 80 1.59 9.69 1.67
CA THR A 80 1.47 10.73 0.63
C THR A 80 2.07 10.23 -0.66
N ILE A 81 1.38 10.44 -1.78
CA ILE A 81 1.89 10.16 -3.12
C ILE A 81 2.10 11.47 -3.86
N ARG A 82 3.24 11.62 -4.52
CA ARG A 82 3.50 12.75 -5.42
C ARG A 82 3.97 12.29 -6.78
N ARG A 83 3.47 12.97 -7.82
CA ARG A 83 3.86 12.72 -9.22
C ARG A 83 4.75 13.84 -9.76
N ASP A 84 5.71 13.49 -10.61
CA ASP A 84 6.50 14.41 -11.42
C ASP A 84 7.18 15.53 -10.60
N LEU A 85 7.78 15.16 -9.46
CA LEU A 85 8.39 16.10 -8.51
C LEU A 85 9.60 16.82 -9.11
N THR A 86 9.49 18.14 -9.23
CA THR A 86 10.63 19.03 -9.48
C THR A 86 11.40 19.31 -8.19
N ALA A 87 12.58 19.94 -8.31
CA ALA A 87 13.35 20.39 -7.15
C ALA A 87 12.53 21.30 -6.20
N GLU A 88 11.73 22.21 -6.76
CA GLU A 88 10.89 23.12 -5.97
C GLU A 88 9.76 22.37 -5.23
N ASP A 89 9.16 21.36 -5.88
CA ASP A 89 8.14 20.52 -5.25
C ASP A 89 8.73 19.69 -4.10
N ILE A 90 9.97 19.20 -4.26
CA ILE A 90 10.69 18.45 -3.23
C ILE A 90 11.00 19.33 -2.02
N ASP A 91 11.41 20.58 -2.23
CA ASP A 91 11.66 21.53 -1.14
C ASP A 91 10.36 21.88 -0.40
N GLN A 92 9.25 22.06 -1.11
CA GLN A 92 7.93 22.27 -0.50
C GLN A 92 7.47 21.04 0.29
N LEU A 93 7.68 19.84 -0.26
CA LEU A 93 7.38 18.58 0.41
C LEU A 93 8.18 18.42 1.70
N ALA A 94 9.46 18.81 1.71
CA ALA A 94 10.30 18.78 2.91
C ALA A 94 9.70 19.56 4.09
N GLY A 95 9.06 20.70 3.80
CA GLY A 95 8.34 21.51 4.79
C GLY A 95 7.10 20.79 5.33
N ARG A 96 6.36 20.09 4.46
CA ARG A 96 5.14 19.35 4.84
C ARG A 96 5.43 18.06 5.62
N VAL A 97 6.53 17.36 5.33
CA VAL A 97 6.91 16.12 6.03
C VAL A 97 6.97 16.33 7.55
N ARG A 98 7.44 17.51 8.02
CA ARG A 98 7.47 17.83 9.45
C ARG A 98 6.09 17.93 10.08
N GLU A 99 5.11 18.44 9.34
CA GLU A 99 3.72 18.50 9.82
C GLU A 99 3.12 17.09 9.87
N TYR A 100 3.43 16.24 8.89
CA TYR A 100 3.01 14.84 8.91
C TYR A 100 3.61 14.06 10.09
N GLN A 101 4.88 14.31 10.42
CA GLN A 101 5.55 13.68 11.57
C GLN A 101 4.89 14.03 12.91
N LYS A 102 4.25 15.20 13.03
CA LYS A 102 3.50 15.60 14.23
C LYS A 102 2.09 14.98 14.28
N ALA A 103 1.49 14.73 13.12
CA ALA A 103 0.12 14.23 12.99
C ALA A 103 0.04 12.70 13.09
N TYR A 104 1.05 11.99 12.60
CA TYR A 104 1.05 10.53 12.49
C TYR A 104 2.24 9.93 13.25
N THR A 105 2.13 8.64 13.57
CA THR A 105 3.24 7.92 14.25
C THR A 105 4.25 7.35 13.27
N HIS A 106 3.87 7.22 12.00
CA HIS A 106 4.69 6.76 10.88
C HIS A 106 4.24 7.50 9.63
N VAL A 107 5.19 7.88 8.78
CA VAL A 107 4.90 8.57 7.51
C VAL A 107 5.55 7.82 6.36
N ALA A 108 4.84 7.66 5.25
CA ALA A 108 5.40 7.16 4.00
C ALA A 108 5.18 8.17 2.88
N ILE A 109 6.25 8.48 2.14
CA ILE A 109 6.22 9.36 0.97
C ILE A 109 6.59 8.54 -0.26
N ILE A 110 5.70 8.55 -1.25
CA ILE A 110 5.86 7.80 -2.49
C ILE A 110 5.99 8.77 -3.66
N ALA A 111 7.10 8.69 -4.37
CA ALA A 111 7.37 9.46 -5.57
C ALA A 111 7.13 8.62 -6.84
N CYS A 112 6.24 9.07 -7.70
CA CYS A 112 5.89 8.48 -8.99
C CYS A 112 6.28 9.41 -10.15
N GLY A 113 6.51 8.84 -11.33
CA GLY A 113 6.85 9.61 -12.54
C GLY A 113 8.31 10.08 -12.57
N SER A 114 8.51 11.25 -13.19
CA SER A 114 9.81 11.90 -13.35
C SER A 114 10.20 12.68 -12.10
N ILE A 115 11.34 12.35 -11.48
CA ILE A 115 11.75 12.94 -10.21
C ILE A 115 13.16 13.54 -10.35
N ASP A 116 13.39 14.70 -9.76
CA ASP A 116 14.74 15.23 -9.56
C ASP A 116 15.51 14.36 -8.53
N ASP A 117 16.41 13.53 -9.05
CA ASP A 117 17.11 12.50 -8.27
C ASP A 117 18.02 13.07 -7.18
N ASP A 118 18.71 14.17 -7.48
CA ASP A 118 19.65 14.79 -6.56
C ASP A 118 18.91 15.40 -5.36
N ASN A 119 17.81 16.10 -5.61
CA ASN A 119 17.03 16.71 -4.53
C ASN A 119 16.22 15.66 -3.76
N TRP A 120 15.75 14.60 -4.43
CA TRP A 120 15.11 13.48 -3.77
C TRP A 120 16.08 12.73 -2.83
N GLU A 121 17.33 12.53 -3.25
CA GLU A 121 18.38 11.96 -2.39
C GLU A 121 18.70 12.87 -1.19
N LYS A 122 18.82 14.19 -1.41
CA LYS A 122 19.00 15.15 -0.31
C LYS A 122 17.84 15.13 0.69
N LEU A 123 16.60 15.03 0.20
CA LEU A 123 15.42 14.93 1.06
C LEU A 123 15.50 13.68 1.94
N GLN A 124 15.79 12.52 1.36
CA GLN A 124 15.96 11.26 2.12
C GLN A 124 17.08 11.37 3.16
N ASN A 125 18.22 11.98 2.81
CA ASN A 125 19.33 12.18 3.72
C ASN A 125 19.04 13.17 4.85
N THR A 126 18.01 14.03 4.70
CA THR A 126 17.53 14.91 5.77
C THR A 126 16.75 14.14 6.84
N TYR A 127 16.17 13.00 6.46
CA TYR A 127 15.37 12.13 7.32
C TYR A 127 15.97 10.71 7.35
N PRO A 128 17.23 10.54 7.78
CA PRO A 128 17.90 9.24 7.71
C PRO A 128 17.13 8.22 8.54
N ASN A 129 16.88 7.05 7.93
CA ASN A 129 16.16 5.89 8.47
C ASN A 129 16.22 5.82 10.00
N GLN A 130 15.14 6.24 10.66
CA GLN A 130 15.00 6.23 12.13
C GLN A 130 14.68 4.82 12.65
N ARG A 131 15.29 3.78 12.04
CA ARG A 131 15.32 2.43 12.60
C ARG A 131 16.39 2.37 13.67
N GLY A 132 16.09 2.92 14.83
CA GLY A 132 16.96 2.88 15.99
C GLY A 132 16.61 3.99 16.97
N LEU A 133 16.42 3.60 18.23
CA LEU A 133 16.27 4.40 19.46
C LEU A 133 16.66 5.90 19.31
N ASN A 134 15.85 6.69 18.63
CA ASN A 134 16.00 8.13 18.64
C ASN A 134 14.99 8.63 19.66
N ASN A 135 15.49 9.12 20.80
CA ASN A 135 14.69 9.56 21.94
C ASN A 135 14.03 10.93 21.70
N ASP A 136 13.84 11.32 20.44
CA ASP A 136 13.24 12.58 20.07
C ASP A 136 11.73 12.35 19.81
N PRO A 137 10.84 12.86 20.67
CA PRO A 137 9.40 12.69 20.54
C PRO A 137 8.82 13.37 19.28
N ASP A 138 9.61 14.18 18.57
CA ASP A 138 9.25 14.79 17.27
C ASP A 138 9.87 14.03 16.06
N SER A 139 10.49 12.87 16.28
CA SER A 139 11.13 12.05 15.26
C SER A 139 10.29 10.84 14.86
N THR A 140 9.14 11.11 14.25
CA THR A 140 8.34 10.07 13.59
C THR A 140 9.11 9.51 12.38
N PRO A 141 9.29 8.18 12.26
CA PRO A 141 10.01 7.61 11.13
C PRO A 141 9.30 7.90 9.80
N VAL A 142 10.11 8.27 8.79
CA VAL A 142 9.64 8.54 7.43
C VAL A 142 10.22 7.52 6.46
N LEU A 143 9.34 6.83 5.73
CA LEU A 143 9.70 5.90 4.67
C LEU A 143 9.60 6.61 3.33
N PHE A 144 10.69 6.65 2.57
CA PHE A 144 10.70 7.19 1.20
C PHE A 144 10.70 6.04 0.20
N LEU A 145 9.77 6.09 -0.75
CA LEU A 145 9.65 5.11 -1.82
C LEU A 145 9.64 5.82 -3.16
N ARG A 146 10.37 5.26 -4.12
CA ARG A 146 10.34 5.71 -5.51
C ARG A 146 9.75 4.62 -6.40
N ARG A 147 8.83 5.01 -7.27
CA ARG A 147 8.16 4.15 -8.25
C ARG A 147 8.46 4.70 -9.64
N ARG A 148 9.47 4.12 -10.28
CA ARG A 148 9.89 4.49 -11.64
C ARG A 148 8.91 3.91 -12.66
N GLU A 149 8.48 4.73 -13.62
CA GLU A 149 7.53 4.34 -14.68
C GLU A 149 7.87 3.03 -15.42
N PRO A 150 9.14 2.70 -15.73
CA PRO A 150 9.46 1.42 -16.38
C PRO A 150 9.10 0.18 -15.56
N ASN A 151 8.73 0.35 -14.28
CA ASN A 151 8.31 -0.73 -13.39
C ASN A 151 6.80 -0.76 -13.14
N TYR A 152 6.02 0.13 -13.75
CA TYR A 152 4.58 0.12 -13.62
C TYR A 152 4.00 -1.15 -14.25
N GLY A 153 2.95 -1.69 -13.62
CA GLY A 153 2.33 -2.96 -13.99
C GLY A 153 3.13 -4.21 -13.64
N LYS A 154 4.25 -4.10 -12.91
CA LYS A 154 5.09 -5.25 -12.51
C LYS A 154 4.92 -5.68 -11.05
N GLY A 155 4.30 -4.85 -10.22
CA GLY A 155 3.95 -5.15 -8.84
C GLY A 155 2.54 -5.71 -8.71
N ASP A 156 2.12 -5.95 -7.47
CA ASP A 156 0.79 -6.47 -7.18
C ASP A 156 -0.29 -5.39 -7.29
N SER A 157 -1.48 -5.78 -7.76
CA SER A 157 -2.68 -4.95 -7.79
C SER A 157 -3.71 -5.42 -6.75
N ALA A 158 -4.71 -4.59 -6.45
CA ALA A 158 -5.77 -4.92 -5.49
C ALA A 158 -6.51 -6.22 -5.87
N GLU A 159 -6.66 -6.49 -7.17
CA GLU A 159 -7.36 -7.66 -7.71
C GLU A 159 -6.69 -8.99 -7.29
N ASN A 160 -5.37 -8.99 -7.03
CA ASN A 160 -4.66 -10.18 -6.56
C ASN A 160 -5.05 -10.60 -5.13
N TYR A 161 -5.70 -9.71 -4.38
CA TYR A 161 -6.04 -9.89 -2.96
C TYR A 161 -7.54 -9.95 -2.69
N GLN A 162 -8.37 -9.66 -3.70
CA GLN A 162 -9.81 -9.89 -3.61
C GLN A 162 -10.05 -11.39 -3.45
N GLN A 163 -10.63 -11.77 -2.30
CA GLN A 163 -11.09 -13.13 -2.12
C GLN A 163 -12.16 -13.41 -3.17
N PRO A 164 -12.18 -14.58 -3.83
CA PRO A 164 -13.31 -14.93 -4.67
C PRO A 164 -14.55 -14.88 -3.79
N ASP A 165 -15.55 -14.10 -4.19
CA ASP A 165 -16.86 -14.11 -3.56
C ASP A 165 -17.28 -15.56 -3.37
N ALA A 166 -17.62 -15.91 -2.13
CA ALA A 166 -18.16 -17.21 -1.79
C ALA A 166 -19.61 -17.35 -2.31
N GLU A 167 -19.85 -17.01 -3.58
CA GLU A 167 -21.15 -17.15 -4.25
C GLU A 167 -21.05 -17.73 -5.68
N ASP A 168 -19.89 -18.24 -6.12
CA ASP A 168 -19.79 -18.97 -7.41
C ASP A 168 -19.11 -20.35 -7.31
N THR A 169 -19.11 -20.95 -6.11
CA THR A 169 -18.57 -22.32 -5.89
C THR A 169 -19.67 -23.40 -5.86
N GLU A 170 -20.81 -23.18 -6.49
CA GLU A 170 -21.79 -24.26 -6.75
C GLU A 170 -21.87 -24.68 -8.23
N GLY A 171 -21.36 -23.86 -9.17
CA GLY A 171 -21.40 -24.16 -10.61
C GLY A 171 -20.24 -25.01 -11.15
N SER A 172 -19.05 -24.96 -10.54
CA SER A 172 -17.83 -25.52 -11.14
C SER A 172 -17.49 -26.96 -10.71
N LEU A 173 -18.02 -27.43 -9.56
CA LEU A 173 -17.71 -28.76 -9.04
C LEU A 173 -18.44 -29.91 -9.77
N LEU A 174 -19.52 -29.63 -10.51
CA LEU A 174 -20.26 -30.65 -11.25
C LEU A 174 -19.73 -30.88 -12.68
N GLN A 175 -18.93 -29.96 -13.27
CA GLN A 175 -18.35 -30.21 -14.60
C GLN A 175 -17.08 -31.07 -14.55
N THR A 176 -16.35 -31.06 -13.44
CA THR A 176 -15.10 -31.84 -13.31
C THR A 176 -15.36 -33.34 -13.08
N THR A 177 -16.52 -33.73 -12.53
CA THR A 177 -16.84 -35.15 -12.30
C THR A 177 -17.46 -35.84 -13.51
N VAL A 178 -18.19 -35.14 -14.38
CA VAL A 178 -18.80 -35.75 -15.59
C VAL A 178 -17.74 -36.14 -16.65
N SER A 179 -16.62 -35.42 -16.69
CA SER A 179 -15.56 -35.65 -17.69
C SER A 179 -14.71 -36.91 -17.43
N LEU A 180 -14.64 -37.39 -16.19
CA LEU A 180 -13.84 -38.55 -15.81
C LEU A 180 -14.59 -39.89 -15.93
N VAL A 181 -15.92 -39.88 -15.84
CA VAL A 181 -16.74 -41.11 -15.97
C VAL A 181 -16.87 -41.55 -17.44
N GLN A 182 -16.84 -40.61 -18.39
CA GLN A 182 -16.97 -40.96 -19.82
C GLN A 182 -15.68 -41.51 -20.46
N ARG A 183 -14.51 -41.38 -19.82
CA ARG A 183 -13.23 -41.89 -20.36
C ARG A 183 -12.95 -43.36 -20.05
N ARG A 184 -13.71 -44.00 -19.15
CA ARG A 184 -13.53 -45.44 -18.83
C ARG A 184 -14.48 -46.40 -19.56
N LEU A 185 -15.48 -45.91 -20.29
CA LEU A 185 -16.46 -46.79 -20.98
C LEU A 185 -16.17 -47.04 -22.48
N ARG A 186 -15.06 -46.55 -23.04
CA ARG A 186 -14.65 -46.80 -24.44
C ARG A 186 -13.50 -47.79 -24.64
N ARG A 187 -13.09 -48.54 -23.61
CA ARG A 187 -12.10 -49.65 -23.72
C ARG A 187 -12.66 -51.03 -23.42
N LEU A 188 -13.95 -51.24 -23.61
CA LEU A 188 -14.58 -52.57 -23.60
C LEU A 188 -15.64 -52.63 -24.71
N ARG A 189 -15.16 -52.68 -25.96
CA ARG A 189 -15.87 -53.29 -27.09
C ARG A 189 -14.86 -53.69 -28.14
#